data_AF-A0A841DGL3-F1
#
_entry.id   AF-A0A841DGL3-F1
#
_cell.length_a   1.000
_cell.length_b   1.000
_cell.length_c   1.000
_cell.angle_alpha   90.00
_cell.angle_beta   90.00
_cell.angle_gamma   90.00
#
_symmetry.space_group_name_H-M   'P 1'
#
loop_
_entity.id
_entity.type
_entity.pdbx_description
1 polymer ?
#
loop_
_entity_poly.entity_id
_entity_poly.type
_entity_poly.pdbx_seq_one_letter_code
_entity_poly.pdbx_strand_id
1 'polypeptide(L)' 'MVLGDTAHSPWTVVKSNDKKRARLGAMRHVLSLFDYTDKDVELVGRPDPKILGPAAEVLEHGESATRQFPEL' A
#
# COMPACT_ATOMS: atom_id res chain seq x y z
N MET A 1 -6.57 10.19 9.76
CA MET A 1 -6.51 10.86 8.45
C MET A 1 -5.06 11.23 8.21
N VAL A 2 -4.37 10.55 7.30
CA VAL A 2 -3.01 10.93 6.91
C VAL A 2 -3.11 12.01 5.83
N LEU A 3 -2.32 13.08 5.92
CA LEU A 3 -2.32 14.14 4.90
C LEU A 3 -1.90 13.51 3.55
N GLY A 4 -2.79 13.49 2.57
CA GLY A 4 -2.54 12.98 1.22
C GLY A 4 -3.30 11.71 0.85
N ASP A 5 -3.91 11.00 1.80
CA ASP A 5 -4.81 9.87 1.54
C ASP A 5 -6.25 10.37 1.39
N THR A 6 -6.69 10.45 0.13
CA THR A 6 -8.02 10.95 -0.24
C THR A 6 -8.75 9.90 -1.07
N ALA A 7 -10.08 9.88 -1.07
CA ALA A 7 -10.85 8.90 -1.85
C ALA A 7 -10.47 8.86 -3.36
N HIS A 8 -9.99 9.98 -3.91
CA HIS A 8 -9.53 10.06 -5.29
C HIS A 8 -8.09 9.54 -5.50
N SER A 9 -7.28 9.50 -4.44
CA SER A 9 -5.89 9.03 -4.48
C SER A 9 -5.57 8.31 -3.16
N PRO A 10 -6.01 7.04 -3.03
CA PRO A 10 -5.73 6.25 -1.85
C PRO A 10 -4.26 5.80 -1.85
N TRP A 11 -3.61 5.84 -0.69
CA TRP A 11 -2.27 5.31 -0.49
C TRP A 11 -2.34 3.86 0.00
N THR A 12 -1.56 2.99 -0.65
CA THR A 12 -1.39 1.58 -0.27
C THR A 12 -0.02 1.39 0.35
N VAL A 13 0.03 0.82 1.56
CA VAL A 13 1.28 0.52 2.28
C VAL A 13 1.71 -0.92 2.00
N VAL A 14 3.00 -1.12 1.74
CA VAL A 14 3.60 -2.43 1.45
C VAL A 14 4.61 -2.81 2.53
N LYS A 15 4.32 -3.86 3.30
CA LYS A 15 5.25 -4.41 4.30
C LYS A 15 6.41 -5.10 3.60
N SER A 16 7.62 -4.58 3.81
CA SER A 16 8.82 -4.96 3.04
C SER A 16 9.76 -5.96 3.73
N ASN A 17 9.30 -6.64 4.79
CA ASN A 17 10.10 -7.67 5.49
C ASN A 17 10.53 -8.81 4.55
N ASP A 18 9.65 -9.23 3.64
CA ASP A 18 10.01 -10.10 2.51
C ASP A 18 10.04 -9.26 1.23
N LYS A 19 11.23 -8.79 0.86
CA LYS A 19 11.42 -7.91 -0.31
C LYS A 19 10.96 -8.54 -1.62
N LYS A 20 11.05 -9.87 -1.78
CA LYS A 20 10.62 -10.55 -3.02
C LYS A 20 9.10 -10.56 -3.11
N ARG A 21 8.43 -10.94 -2.02
CA ARG A 21 6.97 -10.94 -1.98
C ARG A 21 6.38 -9.53 -2.01
N ALA A 22 7.04 -8.54 -1.38
CA ALA A 22 6.60 -7.14 -1.42
C ALA A 22 6.55 -6.58 -2.85
N ARG A 23 7.59 -6.87 -3.67
CA ARG A 23 7.63 -6.44 -5.08
C ARG A 23 6.51 -7.09 -5.91
N LEU A 24 6.36 -8.41 -5.79
CA LEU A 24 5.31 -9.14 -6.52
C LEU A 24 3.91 -8.68 -6.09
N GLY A 25 3.69 -8.45 -4.79
CA GLY A 25 2.44 -7.91 -4.27
C GLY A 25 2.14 -6.53 -4.86
N ALA A 26 3.10 -5.60 -4.81
CA ALA A 26 2.93 -4.25 -5.32
C ALA A 26 2.56 -4.24 -6.82
N MET A 27 3.25 -5.03 -7.65
CA MET A 27 2.92 -5.16 -9.07
C MET A 27 1.51 -5.71 -9.28
N ARG A 28 1.15 -6.79 -8.57
CA ARG A 28 -0.20 -7.37 -8.63
C ARG A 28 -1.29 -6.39 -8.22
N HIS A 29 -1.03 -5.57 -7.20
CA HIS A 29 -1.97 -4.54 -6.75
C HIS A 29 -2.23 -3.52 -7.87
N VAL A 30 -1.18 -2.97 -8.48
CA VAL A 30 -1.35 -2.01 -9.60
C VAL A 30 -2.07 -2.65 -10.77
N LEU A 31 -1.68 -3.85 -11.19
CA LEU A 31 -2.32 -4.57 -12.30
C LEU A 31 -3.77 -4.96 -11.99
N SER A 32 -4.14 -5.14 -10.71
CA SER A 32 -5.53 -5.42 -10.33
C SER A 32 -6.45 -4.22 -10.50
N LEU A 33 -5.94 -2.98 -10.35
CA LEU A 33 -6.72 -1.74 -10.39
C LEU A 33 -7.19 -1.38 -11.80
N PHE A 34 -6.45 -1.80 -12.83
CA PHE A 34 -6.78 -1.52 -14.22
C PHE A 34 -7.35 -2.76 -14.90
N ASP A 35 -8.36 -2.55 -15.74
CA ASP A 35 -8.83 -3.57 -16.67
C ASP A 35 -8.11 -3.39 -18.00
N TYR A 36 -7.48 -4.46 -18.49
CA TYR A 36 -6.67 -4.42 -19.70
C TYR A 36 -6.88 -5.70 -20.52
N THR A 37 -6.76 -5.58 -21.84
CA THR A 37 -6.91 -6.71 -22.75
C THR A 37 -5.87 -7.80 -22.45
N ASP A 38 -6.29 -9.06 -22.45
CA ASP A 38 -5.44 -10.23 -22.13
C ASP A 38 -4.98 -10.31 -20.66
N LYS A 39 -5.75 -9.70 -19.73
CA LYS A 39 -5.48 -9.82 -18.31
C LYS A 39 -5.67 -11.26 -17.82
N ASP A 40 -4.55 -11.90 -17.46
CA ASP A 40 -4.55 -13.15 -16.72
C ASP A 40 -4.95 -12.89 -15.25
N VAL A 41 -6.24 -13.13 -14.97
CA VAL A 41 -6.84 -12.92 -13.64
C VAL A 41 -6.29 -13.89 -12.61
N GLU A 42 -5.84 -15.09 -13.01
CA GLU A 42 -5.24 -16.06 -12.10
C GLU A 42 -3.82 -15.64 -11.71
N LEU A 43 -3.05 -15.13 -12.67
CA LEU A 43 -1.70 -14.60 -12.42
C LEU A 43 -1.71 -13.32 -11.59
N VAL A 44 -2.59 -12.37 -11.90
CA VAL A 44 -2.73 -11.12 -11.10
C VAL A 44 -3.29 -11.45 -9.73
N GLY A 45 -4.32 -12.30 -9.68
CA GLY A 45 -4.92 -12.82 -8.45
C GLY A 45 -5.33 -11.72 -7.46
N ARG A 46 -5.50 -12.12 -6.19
CA ARG A 46 -5.67 -11.16 -5.09
C ARG A 46 -4.31 -10.84 -4.46
N PRO A 47 -3.94 -9.56 -4.29
CA PRO A 47 -2.77 -9.19 -3.51
C PRO A 47 -2.85 -9.75 -2.08
N ASP A 48 -1.72 -10.20 -1.54
CA ASP A 48 -1.66 -10.78 -0.18
C ASP A 48 -1.95 -9.69 0.88
N PRO A 49 -3.04 -9.80 1.66
CA PRO A 49 -3.42 -8.79 2.64
C PRO A 49 -2.47 -8.72 3.84
N LYS A 50 -1.58 -9.70 4.02
CA LYS A 50 -0.53 -9.65 5.06
C LYS A 50 0.63 -8.75 4.66
N ILE A 51 0.77 -8.48 3.35
CA ILE A 51 1.87 -7.70 2.77
C ILE A 51 1.38 -6.32 2.33
N LEU A 52 0.12 -6.24 1.87
CA LEU A 52 -0.50 -5.01 1.38
C LEU A 52 -1.69 -4.63 2.26
N GLY A 53 -1.76 -3.36 2.64
CA GLY A 53 -2.91 -2.80 3.37
C GLY A 53 -3.10 -1.32 3.08
N PRO A 54 -4.32 -0.78 3.28
CA PRO A 54 -4.59 0.63 3.08
C PRO A 54 -3.85 1.47 4.11
N ALA A 55 -3.37 2.66 3.73
CA ALA A 55 -2.62 3.54 4.63
C ALA A 55 -3.39 3.91 5.91
N ALA A 56 -4.73 3.96 5.83
CA ALA A 56 -5.59 4.19 6.98
C ALA A 56 -5.55 3.07 8.04
N GLU A 57 -5.27 1.84 7.64
CA GLU A 57 -5.30 0.65 8.51
C GLU A 57 -3.88 0.19 8.94
N VAL A 58 -2.85 0.57 8.17
CA VAL A 58 -1.44 0.24 8.43
C VAL A 58 -0.71 1.32 9.25
N LEU A 59 -1.45 2.20 9.94
CA LEU A 59 -0.90 3.01 11.02
C LEU A 59 -0.49 2.10 12.19
N GLU A 60 0.75 1.63 12.16
CA GLU A 60 1.36 1.04 13.35
C GLU A 60 1.35 2.07 14.48
N HIS A 61 1.00 1.63 15.69
CA HIS A 61 0.93 2.40 16.93
C HIS A 61 2.32 2.93 17.42
N GLY A 62 3.20 3.32 16.50
CA GLY A 62 4.55 3.81 16.77
C GLY A 62 4.89 5.15 16.10
N GLU A 63 4.12 5.63 15.13
CA GLU A 63 4.25 7.00 14.63
C GLU A 63 3.34 7.93 15.45
N SER A 64 3.77 8.19 16.70
CA SER A 64 3.39 9.43 17.36
C SER A 64 3.75 10.57 16.40
N ALA A 65 2.77 11.36 16.01
CA ALA A 65 2.93 12.62 15.31
C ALA A 65 3.64 13.69 16.17
N THR A 66 4.69 13.30 16.92
CA THR A 66 5.66 14.19 17.53
C THR A 66 6.86 14.30 16.60
N ARG A 67 6.63 14.80 15.39
CA ARG A 67 7.68 15.52 14.68
C ARG A 67 7.54 16.98 15.10
N GLN A 68 7.88 17.26 16.36
CA GLN A 68 8.05 18.63 16.80
C GLN A 68 9.27 19.16 16.06
N PHE A 69 9.04 19.86 14.96
CA PHE A 69 10.09 20.65 14.31
C PHE A 69 10.58 21.66 15.36
N PRO A 70 11.90 21.76 15.61
CA PRO A 70 12.40 22.76 16.53
C PRO A 70 12.15 24.16 15.93
N GLU A 71 11.43 25.00 16.67
CA GLU A 71 11.35 26.43 16.41
C GLU A 71 12.75 27.02 16.68
N LEU A 72 13.30 27.77 15.71
CA LEU A 72 14.54 28.53 15.86
C LEU A 72 14.31 29.81 16.64
#